data_AF-E9CLM9-F1
#
_entry.id   AF-E9CLM9-F1
#
_cell.length_a   1.000
_cell.length_b   1.000
_cell.length_c   1.000
_cell.angle_alpha   90.00
_cell.angle_beta   90.00
_cell.angle_gamma   90.00
#
_symmetry.space_group_name_H-M   'P 1'
#
loop_
_entity.id
_entity.type
_entity.pdbx_description
1 polymer ?
#
loop_
_entity_poly.entity_id
_entity_poly.type
_entity_poly.pdbx_seq_one_letter_code
_entity_poly.pdbx_strand_id
1 'polypeptide(L)'
;MFPTLAGVLLAFSSSIIAATPSAPPAQEPAAIDAREQLRQQQRERALREQNTPQADERLPRPNMAQPDYPTNEQPCFTISKLILVGDSATRFQWALNAAADARGRFLGGQGIVLAINKVQNAILAKGYVTTRVMAQEQDLTKGVLTLTLQPGRIGDIRFDTPVFWRGRLWNAIPASKGDILNLRDIEQGLENFKRVPSVNADIKIIPGVREATSGLQVNWKAGRPVRLSLGLDDSGGKSTGQYLGSATLSVDTPFAQNDLFYANLGEDLFQHGPFGNRSHTLNYFLPLGYWAFSTNYSDYSYHQNIPNANES
;
A
#
# COMPACT_ATOMS: atom_id res chain seq x y z
N MET A 1 16.53 5.24 -104.13
CA MET A 1 17.96 5.60 -104.23
C MET A 1 18.43 5.98 -102.84
N PHE A 2 19.51 5.35 -102.38
CA PHE A 2 20.04 5.30 -101.01
C PHE A 2 19.97 6.61 -100.19
N PRO A 3 19.71 6.53 -98.88
CA PRO A 3 20.31 7.44 -97.92
C PRO A 3 21.36 6.70 -97.07
N THR A 4 22.57 7.24 -97.08
CA THR A 4 23.72 6.84 -96.27
C THR A 4 23.59 7.34 -94.83
N LEU A 5 23.82 6.43 -93.88
CA LEU A 5 23.98 6.68 -92.45
C LEU A 5 25.17 7.61 -92.16
N ALA A 6 24.98 8.56 -91.24
CA ALA A 6 26.05 9.15 -90.45
C ALA A 6 25.70 9.00 -88.96
N GLY A 7 26.41 8.10 -88.28
CA GLY A 7 26.26 7.86 -86.85
C GLY A 7 27.07 8.86 -86.03
N VAL A 8 26.43 9.47 -85.02
CA VAL A 8 27.07 10.29 -84.00
C VAL A 8 27.07 9.49 -82.69
N LEU A 9 28.26 9.16 -82.19
CA LEU A 9 28.48 8.56 -80.87
C LEU A 9 28.33 9.65 -79.79
N LEU A 10 27.30 9.53 -78.95
CA LEU A 10 27.13 10.32 -77.73
C LEU A 10 27.71 9.54 -76.54
N ALA A 11 28.80 10.04 -75.97
CA ALA A 11 29.39 9.53 -74.74
C ALA A 11 28.54 9.97 -73.54
N PHE A 12 27.88 9.03 -72.87
CA PHE A 12 27.21 9.25 -71.59
C PHE A 12 28.25 9.13 -70.45
N SER A 13 28.58 10.26 -69.83
CA SER A 13 29.35 10.31 -68.59
C SER A 13 28.42 10.06 -67.39
N SER A 14 28.44 8.85 -66.84
CA SER A 14 27.74 8.49 -65.60
C SER A 14 28.55 8.98 -64.39
N SER A 15 28.08 10.04 -63.72
CA SER A 15 28.62 10.45 -62.42
C SER A 15 28.06 9.56 -61.32
N ILE A 16 28.90 8.71 -60.74
CA ILE A 16 28.60 7.95 -59.53
C ILE A 16 28.68 8.94 -58.35
N ILE A 17 27.53 9.33 -57.80
CA ILE A 17 27.47 10.07 -56.53
C ILE A 17 27.76 9.08 -55.42
N ALA A 18 28.98 9.11 -54.89
CA ALA A 18 29.35 8.41 -53.67
C ALA A 18 28.63 9.10 -52.49
N ALA A 19 27.65 8.41 -51.89
CA ALA A 19 27.08 8.82 -50.63
C ALA A 19 28.16 8.71 -49.54
N THR A 20 28.60 9.85 -49.02
CA THR A 20 29.49 9.90 -47.86
C THR A 20 28.74 9.29 -46.65
N PRO A 21 29.33 8.34 -45.92
CA PRO A 21 28.74 7.85 -44.68
C PRO A 21 28.65 9.02 -43.70
N SER A 22 27.42 9.47 -43.40
CA SER A 22 27.16 10.41 -42.32
C SER A 22 27.65 9.78 -41.01
N ALA A 23 28.64 10.41 -40.38
CA ALA A 23 29.07 10.07 -39.03
C ALA A 23 27.83 10.01 -38.10
N PRO A 24 27.80 9.09 -37.11
CA PRO A 24 26.70 9.08 -36.14
C PRO A 24 26.61 10.46 -35.49
N PRO A 25 25.40 10.99 -35.25
CA PRO A 25 25.25 12.33 -34.67
C PRO A 25 26.01 12.35 -33.35
N ALA A 26 26.94 13.31 -33.22
CA ALA A 26 27.54 13.65 -31.94
C ALA A 26 26.38 13.83 -30.95
N GLN A 27 26.29 12.95 -29.94
CA GLN A 27 25.25 13.06 -28.94
C GLN A 27 25.44 14.39 -28.22
N GLU A 28 24.52 15.32 -28.44
CA GLU A 28 24.57 16.62 -27.76
C GLU A 28 24.62 16.39 -26.24
N PRO A 29 25.50 17.08 -25.50
CA PRO A 29 25.65 16.91 -24.05
C PRO A 29 24.32 16.95 -23.27
N ALA A 30 23.36 17.76 -23.73
CA ALA A 30 22.02 17.86 -23.14
C ALA A 30 21.21 16.56 -23.24
N ALA A 31 21.34 15.80 -24.33
CA ALA A 31 20.65 14.53 -24.51
C ALA A 31 21.23 13.43 -23.59
N ILE A 32 22.53 13.51 -23.29
CA ILE A 32 23.18 12.59 -22.35
C ILE A 32 22.78 12.92 -20.91
N ASP A 33 22.78 14.20 -20.53
CA ASP A 33 22.29 14.67 -19.22
C ASP A 33 20.85 14.20 -18.97
N ALA A 34 19.93 14.46 -19.90
CA ALA A 34 18.54 14.04 -19.77
C ALA A 34 18.39 12.52 -19.57
N ARG A 35 19.21 11.71 -20.25
CA ARG A 35 19.22 10.24 -20.08
C ARG A 35 19.81 9.81 -18.75
N GLU A 36 20.84 10.48 -18.24
CA GLU A 36 21.41 10.20 -16.93
C GLU A 36 20.41 10.54 -15.83
N GLN A 37 19.77 11.71 -15.90
CA GLN A 37 18.72 12.11 -14.96
C GLN A 37 17.59 11.08 -14.89
N LEU A 38 17.12 10.58 -16.04
CA LEU A 38 16.10 9.55 -16.09
C LEU A 38 16.57 8.23 -15.42
N ARG A 39 17.81 7.80 -15.70
CA ARG A 39 18.40 6.60 -15.08
C ARG A 39 18.52 6.75 -13.57
N GLN A 40 18.94 7.91 -13.07
CA GLN A 40 18.99 8.19 -11.64
C GLN A 40 17.60 8.09 -11.00
N GLN A 41 16.57 8.70 -11.59
CA GLN A 41 15.21 8.61 -11.07
C GLN A 41 14.67 7.17 -11.02
N GLN A 42 15.02 6.34 -12.02
CA GLN A 42 14.64 4.92 -12.03
C GLN A 42 15.35 4.15 -10.91
N ARG A 43 16.65 4.38 -10.70
CA ARG A 43 17.40 3.76 -9.61
C ARG A 43 16.86 4.15 -8.24
N GLU A 44 16.54 5.42 -8.03
CA GLU A 44 15.96 5.88 -6.76
C GLU A 44 14.62 5.21 -6.47
N ARG A 45 13.77 5.02 -7.48
CA ARG A 45 12.49 4.31 -7.33
C ARG A 45 12.71 2.85 -6.98
N ALA A 46 13.59 2.16 -7.71
CA ALA A 46 13.92 0.76 -7.44
C ALA A 46 14.49 0.55 -6.03
N LEU A 47 15.41 1.44 -5.60
CA LEU A 47 15.97 1.42 -4.26
C LEU A 47 14.90 1.61 -3.18
N ARG A 48 13.95 2.54 -3.40
CA ARG A 48 12.82 2.75 -2.48
C ARG A 48 11.91 1.53 -2.41
N GLU A 49 11.55 0.94 -3.55
CA GLU A 49 10.70 -0.26 -3.61
C GLU A 49 11.35 -1.46 -2.92
N GLN A 50 12.66 -1.65 -3.10
CA GLN A 50 13.41 -2.71 -2.45
C GLN A 50 13.50 -2.54 -0.93
N ASN A 51 13.69 -1.31 -0.46
CA ASN A 51 13.92 -1.04 0.96
C ASN A 51 12.65 -0.66 1.74
N THR A 52 11.54 -0.39 1.07
CA THR A 52 10.25 -0.05 1.69
C THR A 52 9.22 -1.15 1.37
N PRO A 53 9.07 -2.17 2.22
CA PRO A 53 8.07 -3.20 1.99
C PRO A 53 6.66 -2.59 1.96
N GLN A 54 5.88 -2.98 0.96
CA GLN A 54 4.43 -2.82 1.02
C GLN A 54 3.85 -3.98 1.82
N ALA A 55 3.32 -3.69 3.00
CA ALA A 55 2.46 -4.60 3.72
C ALA A 55 1.01 -4.15 3.45
N ASP A 56 0.26 -4.92 2.69
CA ASP A 56 -1.20 -4.82 2.62
C ASP A 56 -1.75 -6.02 3.38
N GLU A 57 -2.35 -5.76 4.55
CA GLU A 57 -2.84 -6.79 5.46
C GLU A 57 -4.37 -6.74 5.56
N ARG A 58 -5.03 -6.50 4.42
CA ARG A 58 -6.49 -6.54 4.34
C ARG A 58 -7.01 -7.97 4.37
N LEU A 59 -7.86 -8.24 5.36
CA LEU A 59 -8.55 -9.52 5.47
C LEU A 59 -9.71 -9.56 4.46
N PRO A 60 -9.90 -10.68 3.75
CA PRO A 60 -11.03 -10.85 2.84
C PRO A 60 -12.34 -10.75 3.61
N ARG A 61 -13.26 -9.92 3.11
CA ARG A 61 -14.60 -9.76 3.70
C ARG A 61 -15.58 -10.61 2.90
N PRO A 62 -16.28 -11.57 3.52
CA PRO A 62 -17.27 -12.35 2.81
C PRO A 62 -18.42 -11.43 2.38
N ASN A 63 -18.60 -11.29 1.06
CA ASN A 63 -19.78 -10.63 0.50
C ASN A 63 -20.90 -11.66 0.40
N MET A 64 -21.67 -11.82 1.48
CA MET A 64 -22.79 -12.75 1.50
C MET A 64 -24.02 -12.10 0.89
N ALA A 65 -24.43 -12.58 -0.29
CA ALA A 65 -25.77 -12.28 -0.82
C ALA A 65 -26.80 -12.74 0.21
N GLN A 66 -27.68 -11.82 0.60
CA GLN A 66 -28.70 -12.12 1.60
C GLN A 66 -29.99 -12.59 0.93
N PRO A 67 -30.65 -13.61 1.50
CA PRO A 67 -31.90 -14.10 0.95
C PRO A 67 -33.01 -13.05 1.11
N ASP A 68 -34.05 -13.21 0.30
CA ASP A 68 -35.29 -12.46 0.45
C ASP A 68 -36.07 -12.90 1.70
N TYR A 69 -36.96 -12.01 2.16
CA TYR A 69 -37.83 -12.32 3.29
C TYR A 69 -38.81 -13.44 2.98
N PRO A 70 -39.11 -14.33 3.95
CA PRO A 70 -40.12 -15.36 3.77
C PRO A 70 -41.50 -14.73 3.59
N THR A 71 -42.36 -15.36 2.79
CA THR A 71 -43.71 -14.85 2.50
C THR A 71 -44.82 -15.53 3.29
N ASN A 72 -44.57 -16.75 3.80
CA ASN A 72 -45.59 -17.60 4.41
C ASN A 72 -45.20 -17.99 5.85
N GLU A 73 -45.15 -17.01 6.75
CA GLU A 73 -44.92 -17.25 8.17
C GLU A 73 -46.22 -17.11 8.96
N GLN A 74 -46.40 -17.89 10.03
CA GLN A 74 -47.45 -17.70 11.05
C GLN A 74 -46.92 -18.16 12.43
N PRO A 75 -47.12 -17.40 13.51
CA PRO A 75 -47.67 -16.04 13.55
C PRO A 75 -46.70 -15.01 12.97
N CYS A 76 -47.23 -13.87 12.53
CA CYS A 76 -46.48 -12.83 11.83
C CYS A 76 -47.15 -11.46 11.99
N PHE A 77 -46.36 -10.40 11.84
CA PHE A 77 -46.76 -9.02 12.10
C PHE A 77 -46.29 -8.11 10.98
N THR A 78 -47.07 -7.07 10.69
CA THR A 78 -46.68 -6.06 9.69
C THR A 78 -45.66 -5.11 10.31
N ILE A 79 -44.44 -5.09 9.78
CA ILE A 79 -43.38 -4.21 10.30
C ILE A 79 -43.46 -2.86 9.60
N SER A 80 -43.92 -1.82 10.30
CA SER A 80 -43.99 -0.45 9.77
C SER A 80 -42.69 0.33 9.96
N LYS A 81 -41.99 0.10 11.07
CA LYS A 81 -40.81 0.86 11.48
C LYS A 81 -39.74 -0.03 12.09
N LEU A 82 -38.49 0.23 11.73
CA LEU A 82 -37.31 -0.34 12.39
C LEU A 82 -36.63 0.75 13.19
N ILE A 83 -36.28 0.45 14.44
CA ILE A 83 -35.50 1.36 15.29
C ILE A 83 -34.27 0.62 15.83
N LEU A 84 -33.15 1.34 15.95
CA LEU A 84 -31.92 0.84 16.57
C LEU A 84 -31.64 1.63 17.84
N VAL A 85 -31.58 0.95 18.97
CA VAL A 85 -31.31 1.50 20.31
C VAL A 85 -30.08 0.84 20.92
N GLY A 86 -29.63 1.29 22.09
CA GLY A 86 -28.45 0.76 22.79
C GLY A 86 -27.24 1.70 22.77
N ASP A 87 -26.13 1.26 23.37
CA ASP A 87 -24.90 2.04 23.44
C ASP A 87 -24.38 2.33 22.02
N SER A 88 -24.09 3.60 21.75
CA SER A 88 -23.54 4.08 20.47
C SER A 88 -24.42 3.84 19.24
N ALA A 89 -25.69 3.44 19.41
CA ALA A 89 -26.63 3.15 18.32
C ALA A 89 -26.81 4.30 17.32
N THR A 90 -26.65 5.55 17.77
CA THR A 90 -26.67 6.74 16.90
C THR A 90 -25.62 6.67 15.79
N ARG A 91 -24.44 6.09 16.05
CA ARG A 91 -23.37 5.90 15.06
C ARG A 91 -23.65 4.80 14.03
N PHE A 92 -24.64 3.95 14.29
CA PHE A 92 -24.96 2.76 13.50
C PHE A 92 -26.34 2.82 12.83
N GLN A 93 -27.03 3.96 12.87
CA GLN A 93 -28.35 4.11 12.24
C GLN A 93 -28.34 3.77 10.74
N TRP A 94 -27.21 4.02 10.07
CA TRP A 94 -27.00 3.65 8.66
C TRP A 94 -27.18 2.14 8.39
N ALA A 95 -26.95 1.27 9.39
CA ALA A 95 -27.06 -0.17 9.23
C ALA A 95 -28.51 -0.64 9.05
N LEU A 96 -29.49 0.14 9.53
CA LEU A 96 -30.92 -0.15 9.32
C LEU A 96 -31.32 -0.13 7.84
N ASN A 97 -30.56 0.57 6.99
CA ASN A 97 -30.82 0.61 5.55
C ASN A 97 -30.70 -0.78 4.90
N ALA A 98 -29.88 -1.67 5.48
CA ALA A 98 -29.74 -3.04 4.98
C ALA A 98 -31.01 -3.88 5.15
N ALA A 99 -31.90 -3.50 6.06
CA ALA A 99 -33.20 -4.14 6.30
C ALA A 99 -34.37 -3.19 5.95
N ALA A 100 -34.16 -2.19 5.10
CA ALA A 100 -35.20 -1.23 4.75
C ALA A 100 -36.40 -1.90 4.03
N ASP A 101 -36.11 -2.97 3.29
CA ASP A 101 -37.07 -3.82 2.59
C ASP A 101 -37.95 -4.67 3.52
N ALA A 102 -37.64 -4.73 4.83
CA ALA A 102 -38.54 -5.31 5.83
C ALA A 102 -39.77 -4.44 6.09
N ARG A 103 -39.71 -3.13 5.80
CA ARG A 103 -40.83 -2.21 6.07
C ARG A 103 -42.01 -2.52 5.15
N GLY A 104 -43.20 -2.55 5.72
CA GLY A 104 -44.44 -2.92 5.05
C GLY A 104 -44.61 -4.42 4.81
N ARG A 105 -43.65 -5.27 5.20
CA ARG A 105 -43.76 -6.73 5.06
C ARG A 105 -44.40 -7.37 6.28
N PHE A 106 -45.01 -8.53 6.05
CA PHE A 106 -45.59 -9.39 7.07
C PHE A 106 -44.55 -10.43 7.49
N LEU A 107 -43.88 -10.19 8.60
CA LEU A 107 -42.72 -10.99 9.04
C LEU A 107 -43.05 -11.77 10.30
N GLY A 108 -42.67 -13.05 10.30
CA GLY A 108 -42.66 -13.89 11.50
C GLY A 108 -41.26 -13.96 12.10
N GLY A 109 -41.02 -14.99 12.92
CA GLY A 109 -39.73 -15.17 13.60
C GLY A 109 -38.55 -15.31 12.63
N GLN A 110 -38.73 -15.98 11.48
CA GLN A 110 -37.65 -16.16 10.50
C GLN A 110 -37.34 -14.83 9.80
N GLY A 111 -38.38 -14.08 9.41
CA GLY A 111 -38.22 -12.75 8.82
C GLY A 111 -37.54 -11.76 9.75
N ILE A 112 -37.84 -11.78 11.05
CA ILE A 112 -37.18 -10.93 12.06
C ILE A 112 -35.70 -11.30 12.20
N VAL A 113 -35.38 -12.60 12.32
CA VAL A 113 -33.99 -13.07 12.38
C VAL A 113 -33.23 -12.65 11.12
N LEU A 114 -33.86 -12.74 9.95
CA LEU A 114 -33.24 -12.28 8.71
C LEU A 114 -32.99 -10.76 8.73
N ALA A 115 -33.93 -9.94 9.23
CA ALA A 115 -33.73 -8.50 9.37
C ALA A 115 -32.57 -8.17 10.32
N ILE A 116 -32.46 -8.87 11.45
CA ILE A 116 -31.31 -8.75 12.36
C ILE A 116 -30.02 -9.09 11.62
N ASN A 117 -29.98 -10.20 10.88
CA ASN A 117 -28.80 -10.61 10.10
C ASN A 117 -28.45 -9.61 9.00
N LYS A 118 -29.43 -8.96 8.36
CA LYS A 118 -29.21 -7.86 7.39
C LYS A 118 -28.46 -6.69 8.04
N VAL A 119 -28.96 -6.21 9.17
CA VAL A 119 -28.32 -5.11 9.92
C VAL A 119 -26.95 -5.53 10.45
N GLN A 120 -26.83 -6.73 11.03
CA GLN A 120 -25.58 -7.28 11.55
C GLN A 120 -24.51 -7.39 10.45
N ASN A 121 -24.86 -7.93 9.27
CA ASN A 121 -23.92 -8.07 8.17
C ASN A 121 -23.46 -6.71 7.63
N ALA A 122 -24.33 -5.70 7.60
CA ALA A 122 -23.94 -4.34 7.23
C ALA A 122 -22.86 -3.79 8.17
N ILE A 123 -23.02 -4.01 9.48
CA ILE A 123 -22.05 -3.65 10.53
C ILE A 123 -20.73 -4.41 10.36
N LEU A 124 -20.80 -5.73 10.17
CA LEU A 124 -19.64 -6.58 9.91
C LEU A 124 -18.86 -6.13 8.67
N ALA A 125 -19.55 -5.78 7.58
CA ALA A 125 -18.92 -5.32 6.34
C ALA A 125 -18.07 -4.05 6.53
N LYS A 126 -18.46 -3.17 7.47
CA LYS A 126 -17.68 -1.99 7.86
C LYS A 126 -16.53 -2.29 8.85
N GLY A 127 -16.34 -3.55 9.25
CA GLY A 127 -15.22 -4.02 10.07
C GLY A 127 -15.53 -4.15 11.56
N TYR A 128 -16.77 -3.95 12.01
CA TYR A 128 -17.12 -4.03 13.43
C TYR A 128 -17.43 -5.47 13.86
N VAL A 129 -16.40 -6.31 13.89
CA VAL A 129 -16.53 -7.78 14.04
C VAL A 129 -17.01 -8.25 15.42
N THR A 130 -16.88 -7.42 16.46
CA THR A 130 -17.32 -7.74 17.83
C THR A 130 -18.60 -7.00 18.25
N THR A 131 -19.19 -6.22 17.35
CA THR A 131 -20.45 -5.52 17.59
C THR A 131 -21.63 -6.42 17.23
N ARG A 132 -22.63 -6.49 18.11
CA ARG A 132 -23.81 -7.36 17.95
C ARG A 132 -25.10 -6.56 17.87
N VAL A 133 -26.05 -7.05 17.07
CA VAL A 133 -27.42 -6.56 16.99
C VAL A 133 -28.34 -7.70 17.43
N MET A 134 -29.29 -7.39 18.31
CA MET A 134 -30.24 -8.35 18.86
C MET A 134 -31.63 -7.73 18.90
N ALA A 135 -32.67 -8.54 19.02
CA ALA A 135 -34.01 -8.09 19.37
C ALA A 135 -34.38 -8.69 20.73
N GLN A 136 -34.83 -7.85 21.65
CA GLN A 136 -35.43 -8.32 22.90
C GLN A 136 -36.89 -8.71 22.66
N GLU A 137 -37.46 -9.44 23.62
CA GLU A 137 -38.89 -9.73 23.64
C GLU A 137 -39.68 -8.41 23.62
N GLN A 138 -40.59 -8.30 22.66
CA GLN A 138 -41.32 -7.07 22.39
C GLN A 138 -42.64 -7.38 21.70
N ASP A 139 -43.60 -6.47 21.88
CA ASP A 139 -44.90 -6.52 21.22
C ASP A 139 -44.81 -5.89 19.82
N LEU A 140 -44.96 -6.72 18.79
CA LEU A 140 -44.90 -6.32 17.38
C LEU A 140 -46.28 -5.95 16.80
N THR A 141 -47.36 -6.00 17.57
CA THR A 141 -48.71 -5.62 17.09
C THR A 141 -48.77 -4.17 16.62
N LYS A 142 -47.96 -3.28 17.20
CA LYS A 142 -47.80 -1.88 16.80
C LYS A 142 -46.95 -1.71 15.54
N GLY A 143 -46.38 -2.80 15.02
CA GLY A 143 -45.53 -2.80 13.83
C GLY A 143 -44.19 -2.08 14.00
N VAL A 144 -43.67 -1.96 15.23
CA VAL A 144 -42.36 -1.34 15.49
C VAL A 144 -41.38 -2.42 15.93
N LEU A 145 -40.39 -2.73 15.08
CA LEU A 145 -39.31 -3.64 15.40
C LEU A 145 -38.13 -2.86 16.00
N THR A 146 -37.89 -3.08 17.28
CA THR A 146 -36.80 -2.51 18.06
C THR A 146 -35.62 -3.46 18.10
N LEU A 147 -34.51 -3.01 17.53
CA LEU A 147 -33.23 -3.70 17.56
C LEU A 147 -32.31 -3.02 18.58
N THR A 148 -31.60 -3.81 19.37
CA THR A 148 -30.64 -3.34 20.36
C THR A 148 -29.22 -3.63 19.88
N LEU A 149 -28.42 -2.57 19.77
CA LEU A 149 -27.00 -2.63 19.46
C LEU A 149 -26.20 -2.81 20.75
N GLN A 150 -25.25 -3.74 20.73
CA GLN A 150 -24.23 -3.90 21.74
C GLN A 150 -22.84 -3.80 21.09
N PRO A 151 -22.14 -2.66 21.21
CA PRO A 151 -20.81 -2.49 20.64
C PRO A 151 -19.77 -3.30 21.40
N GLY A 152 -18.90 -4.01 20.68
CA GLY A 152 -17.72 -4.65 21.25
C GLY A 152 -16.58 -3.64 21.37
N ARG A 153 -16.10 -3.39 22.58
CA ARG A 153 -15.06 -2.37 22.87
C ARG A 153 -13.70 -2.98 23.18
N ILE A 154 -12.64 -2.23 22.91
CA ILE A 154 -11.29 -2.65 23.26
C ILE A 154 -11.10 -2.55 24.78
N GLY A 155 -10.85 -3.67 25.42
CA GLY A 155 -10.57 -3.76 26.86
C GLY A 155 -9.14 -3.37 27.19
N ASP A 156 -8.19 -3.85 26.39
CA ASP A 156 -6.75 -3.59 26.49
C ASP A 156 -6.03 -3.97 25.19
N ILE A 157 -4.83 -3.42 25.02
CA ILE A 157 -3.93 -3.72 23.91
C ILE A 157 -2.56 -3.99 24.54
N ARG A 158 -2.00 -5.18 24.32
CA ARG A 158 -0.76 -5.61 24.97
C ARG A 158 0.04 -6.54 24.09
N PHE A 159 1.35 -6.56 24.31
CA PHE A 159 2.20 -7.60 23.75
C PHE A 159 1.94 -8.94 24.45
N ASP A 160 2.01 -10.03 23.69
CA ASP A 160 1.88 -11.41 24.17
C ASP A 160 3.03 -11.79 25.11
N THR A 161 4.24 -11.38 24.75
CA THR A 161 5.45 -11.54 25.55
C THR A 161 6.10 -10.19 25.79
N PRO A 162 6.91 -10.03 26.85
CA PRO A 162 7.72 -8.83 27.02
C PRO A 162 8.59 -8.59 25.78
N VAL A 163 8.36 -7.48 25.11
CA VAL A 163 9.19 -7.06 23.98
C VAL A 163 10.33 -6.18 24.49
N PHE A 164 11.48 -6.24 23.80
CA PHE A 164 12.60 -5.36 24.08
C PHE A 164 12.22 -3.88 23.84
N TRP A 165 13.12 -2.95 24.13
CA TRP A 165 12.86 -1.51 24.00
C TRP A 165 12.42 -1.05 22.60
N ARG A 166 12.53 -1.90 21.56
CA ARG A 166 12.22 -1.60 20.15
C ARG A 166 10.74 -1.70 19.74
N GLY A 167 9.90 -2.40 20.50
CA GLY A 167 8.47 -2.54 20.18
C GLY A 167 7.60 -1.43 20.79
N ARG A 168 6.75 -0.77 19.98
CA ARG A 168 5.79 0.25 20.46
C ARG A 168 4.41 0.05 19.85
N LEU A 169 3.37 0.14 20.68
CA LEU A 169 1.98 -0.01 20.24
C LEU A 169 1.39 1.31 19.75
N TRP A 170 1.72 2.42 20.42
CA TRP A 170 0.99 3.70 20.31
C TRP A 170 1.00 4.31 18.91
N ASN A 171 2.10 4.15 18.16
CA ASN A 171 2.21 4.67 16.80
C ASN A 171 1.89 3.64 15.71
N ALA A 172 1.78 2.37 16.08
CA ALA A 172 1.39 1.31 15.15
C ALA A 172 -0.12 1.13 15.10
N ILE A 173 -0.78 0.91 16.25
CA ILE A 173 -2.21 0.57 16.30
C ILE A 173 -3.02 1.88 16.49
N PRO A 174 -3.82 2.31 15.51
CA PRO A 174 -4.65 3.52 15.59
C PRO A 174 -5.94 3.31 16.43
N ALA A 175 -5.84 2.61 17.56
CA ALA A 175 -6.96 2.35 18.45
C ALA A 175 -6.50 2.30 19.91
N SER A 176 -7.41 2.60 20.82
CA SER A 176 -7.16 2.69 22.26
C SER A 176 -8.20 1.94 23.07
N LYS A 177 -7.88 1.72 24.35
CA LYS A 177 -8.82 1.15 25.32
C LYS A 177 -10.10 2.00 25.38
N GLY A 178 -11.25 1.34 25.27
CA GLY A 178 -12.58 1.95 25.29
C GLY A 178 -13.19 2.22 23.90
N ASP A 179 -12.36 2.25 22.85
CA ASP A 179 -12.84 2.40 21.49
C ASP A 179 -13.70 1.20 21.07
N ILE A 180 -14.63 1.43 20.14
CA ILE A 180 -15.37 0.33 19.50
C ILE A 180 -14.40 -0.36 18.56
N LEU A 181 -14.19 -1.66 18.75
CA LEU A 181 -13.23 -2.43 17.96
C LEU A 181 -13.65 -2.43 16.49
N ASN A 182 -12.73 -1.99 15.62
CA ASN A 182 -12.84 -2.13 14.18
C ASN A 182 -11.65 -2.92 13.64
N LEU A 183 -11.93 -3.87 12.75
CA LEU A 183 -10.92 -4.69 12.11
C LEU A 183 -9.91 -3.85 11.32
N ARG A 184 -10.33 -2.73 10.74
CA ARG A 184 -9.44 -1.84 9.97
C ARG A 184 -8.32 -1.25 10.82
N ASP A 185 -8.60 -0.92 12.07
CA ASP A 185 -7.57 -0.41 12.98
C ASP A 185 -6.51 -1.50 13.26
N ILE A 186 -6.95 -2.77 13.33
CA ILE A 186 -6.08 -3.93 13.56
C ILE A 186 -5.26 -4.23 12.31
N GLU A 187 -5.88 -4.24 11.12
CA GLU A 187 -5.22 -4.38 9.82
C GLU A 187 -4.14 -3.31 9.68
N GLN A 188 -4.48 -2.04 9.93
CA GLN A 188 -3.53 -0.92 9.87
C GLN A 188 -2.36 -1.08 10.85
N GLY A 189 -2.65 -1.54 12.08
CA GLY A 189 -1.63 -1.82 13.07
C GLY A 189 -0.68 -2.93 12.63
N LEU A 190 -1.21 -3.99 12.02
CA LEU A 190 -0.43 -5.09 11.47
C LEU A 190 0.47 -4.64 10.31
N GLU A 191 -0.07 -3.82 9.39
CA GLU A 191 0.70 -3.20 8.31
C GLU A 191 1.86 -2.36 8.86
N ASN A 192 1.59 -1.54 9.88
CA ASN A 192 2.62 -0.69 10.50
C ASN A 192 3.74 -1.52 11.15
N PHE A 193 3.42 -2.65 11.80
CA PHE A 193 4.45 -3.54 12.33
C PHE A 193 5.25 -4.24 11.23
N LYS A 194 4.57 -4.78 10.21
CA LYS A 194 5.20 -5.56 9.13
C LYS A 194 5.94 -4.70 8.10
N ARG A 195 5.73 -3.39 8.09
CA ARG A 195 6.55 -2.47 7.28
C ARG A 195 8.01 -2.45 7.71
N VAL A 196 8.32 -2.80 8.97
CA VAL A 196 9.70 -2.98 9.42
C VAL A 196 10.19 -4.38 8.99
N PRO A 197 11.17 -4.51 8.07
CA PRO A 197 11.49 -5.80 7.45
C PRO A 197 11.98 -6.89 8.41
N SER A 198 12.63 -6.52 9.52
CA SER A 198 13.08 -7.48 10.54
C SER A 198 11.98 -7.91 11.51
N VAL A 199 10.76 -7.39 11.40
CA VAL A 199 9.65 -7.67 12.33
C VAL A 199 8.66 -8.63 11.71
N ASN A 200 8.33 -9.69 12.44
CA ASN A 200 7.15 -10.50 12.21
C ASN A 200 6.15 -10.22 13.33
N ALA A 201 4.91 -9.91 12.98
CA ALA A 201 3.85 -9.59 13.92
C ALA A 201 2.53 -10.26 13.55
N ASP A 202 1.72 -10.53 14.57
CA ASP A 202 0.35 -11.03 14.50
C ASP A 202 -0.48 -10.37 15.61
N ILE A 203 -1.77 -10.15 15.37
CA ILE A 203 -2.68 -9.58 16.36
C ILE A 203 -3.89 -10.49 16.53
N LYS A 204 -4.10 -10.97 17.76
CA LYS A 204 -5.24 -11.80 18.12
C LYS A 204 -6.27 -11.00 18.90
N ILE A 205 -7.53 -11.15 18.49
CA ILE A 205 -8.68 -10.66 19.24
C ILE A 205 -9.05 -11.75 20.26
N ILE A 206 -8.89 -11.45 21.55
CA ILE A 206 -9.22 -12.36 22.64
C ILE A 206 -10.41 -11.81 23.45
N PRO A 207 -11.21 -12.67 24.12
CA PRO A 207 -12.25 -12.20 25.03
C PRO A 207 -11.67 -11.28 26.12
N GLY A 208 -12.32 -10.14 26.36
CA GLY A 208 -11.95 -9.21 27.42
C GLY A 208 -12.50 -9.62 28.79
N VAL A 209 -11.99 -9.00 29.86
CA VAL A 209 -12.42 -9.28 31.25
C VAL A 209 -13.84 -8.82 31.54
N ARG A 210 -14.29 -7.74 30.88
CA ARG A 210 -15.65 -7.19 31.04
C ARG A 210 -16.54 -7.65 29.89
N GLU A 211 -17.84 -7.70 30.14
CA GLU A 211 -18.82 -7.94 29.09
C GLU A 211 -18.70 -6.94 27.93
N ALA A 212 -18.97 -7.41 26.72
CA ALA A 212 -18.84 -6.64 25.48
C ALA A 212 -17.45 -5.99 25.29
N THR A 213 -16.40 -6.59 25.86
CA THR A 213 -15.02 -6.17 25.60
C THR A 213 -14.15 -7.26 24.99
N SER A 214 -13.12 -6.85 24.26
CA SER A 214 -12.11 -7.72 23.66
C SER A 214 -10.72 -7.16 23.91
N GLY A 215 -9.76 -8.02 24.24
CA GLY A 215 -8.34 -7.67 24.29
C GLY A 215 -7.69 -7.85 22.92
N LEU A 216 -6.71 -7.01 22.61
CA LEU A 216 -5.83 -7.17 21.46
C LEU A 216 -4.46 -7.66 21.94
N GLN A 217 -4.14 -8.92 21.63
CA GLN A 217 -2.87 -9.54 21.98
C GLN A 217 -1.94 -9.50 20.76
N VAL A 218 -0.86 -8.75 20.88
CA VAL A 218 0.12 -8.54 19.80
C VAL A 218 1.29 -9.49 19.99
N ASN A 219 1.42 -10.49 19.11
CA ASN A 219 2.64 -11.27 19.02
C ASN A 219 3.63 -10.52 18.14
N TRP A 220 4.78 -10.14 18.69
CA TRP A 220 5.76 -9.32 17.99
C TRP A 220 7.15 -9.94 18.18
N LYS A 221 7.82 -10.24 17.07
CA LYS A 221 9.15 -10.85 17.07
C LYS A 221 10.06 -10.10 16.11
N ALA A 222 11.16 -9.56 16.62
CA ALA A 222 12.17 -8.90 15.79
C ALA A 222 13.41 -9.77 15.59
N GLY A 223 13.90 -9.77 14.36
CA GLY A 223 15.20 -10.31 13.97
C GLY A 223 16.32 -9.26 14.09
N ARG A 224 17.30 -9.38 13.19
CA ARG A 224 18.46 -8.48 13.13
C ARG A 224 18.05 -7.11 12.59
N PRO A 225 18.20 -6.02 13.37
CA PRO A 225 17.77 -4.69 12.95
C PRO A 225 18.63 -4.06 11.87
N VAL A 226 19.90 -4.48 11.77
CA VAL A 226 20.85 -3.90 10.82
C VAL A 226 21.04 -4.87 9.66
N ARG A 227 20.90 -4.36 8.44
CA ARG A 227 21.14 -5.10 7.19
C ARG A 227 22.11 -4.31 6.32
N LEU A 228 23.10 -5.00 5.78
CA LEU A 228 24.00 -4.48 4.75
C LEU A 228 23.73 -5.24 3.46
N SER A 229 23.48 -4.51 2.38
CA SER A 229 23.31 -5.04 1.03
C SER A 229 24.36 -4.43 0.12
N LEU A 230 25.06 -5.28 -0.62
CA LEU A 230 26.04 -4.86 -1.64
C LEU A 230 25.47 -5.23 -3.01
N GLY A 231 25.61 -4.33 -3.97
CA GLY A 231 25.13 -4.50 -5.34
C GLY A 231 26.20 -4.15 -6.36
N LEU A 232 26.09 -4.78 -7.54
CA LEU A 232 26.86 -4.46 -8.73
C LEU A 232 25.95 -4.64 -9.93
N ASP A 233 25.84 -3.62 -10.77
CA ASP A 233 25.03 -3.66 -11.99
C ASP A 233 25.73 -2.91 -13.15
N ASP A 234 25.16 -3.01 -14.35
CA ASP A 234 25.60 -2.34 -15.57
C ASP A 234 24.62 -1.25 -16.03
N SER A 235 23.83 -0.69 -15.11
CA SER A 235 22.79 0.33 -15.38
C SER A 235 23.36 1.74 -15.63
N GLY A 236 24.68 1.88 -15.51
CA GLY A 236 25.40 3.11 -15.75
C GLY A 236 25.52 3.48 -17.23
N GLY A 237 25.91 4.72 -17.51
CA GLY A 237 26.03 5.24 -18.87
C GLY A 237 27.40 4.93 -19.44
N LYS A 238 27.49 4.64 -20.75
CA LYS A 238 28.79 4.39 -21.40
C LYS A 238 29.78 5.56 -21.26
N SER A 239 29.27 6.80 -21.17
CA SER A 239 30.06 8.03 -21.04
C SER A 239 30.18 8.56 -19.62
N THR A 240 29.55 7.90 -18.64
CA THR A 240 29.49 8.33 -17.23
C THR A 240 29.87 7.21 -16.25
N GLY A 241 30.30 6.05 -16.76
CA GLY A 241 30.58 4.85 -15.98
C GLY A 241 29.47 3.81 -16.15
N GLN A 242 29.78 2.69 -16.81
CA GLN A 242 28.78 1.66 -17.14
C GLN A 242 28.45 0.76 -15.94
N TYR A 243 29.46 0.34 -15.19
CA TYR A 243 29.31 -0.57 -14.05
C TYR A 243 29.21 0.22 -12.76
N LEU A 244 28.11 0.04 -12.02
CA LEU A 244 27.86 0.74 -10.76
C LEU A 244 27.87 -0.24 -9.61
N GLY A 245 28.70 0.04 -8.61
CA GLY A 245 28.65 -0.62 -7.31
C GLY A 245 27.72 0.14 -6.37
N SER A 246 27.04 -0.58 -5.48
CA SER A 246 26.24 0.02 -4.42
C SER A 246 26.41 -0.67 -3.07
N ALA A 247 26.25 0.10 -2.01
CA ALA A 247 26.21 -0.37 -0.63
C ALA A 247 25.05 0.29 0.10
N THR A 248 24.05 -0.49 0.49
CA THR A 248 22.90 -0.05 1.29
C THR A 248 23.01 -0.55 2.72
N LEU A 249 23.01 0.36 3.68
CA LEU A 249 22.87 0.08 5.11
C LEU A 249 21.45 0.42 5.55
N SER A 250 20.68 -0.59 5.96
CA SER A 250 19.35 -0.41 6.56
C SER A 250 19.40 -0.63 8.07
N VAL A 251 18.73 0.24 8.82
CA VAL A 251 18.54 0.15 10.27
C VAL A 251 17.06 0.22 10.58
N ASP A 252 16.55 -0.89 11.12
CA ASP A 252 15.17 -1.03 11.54
C ASP A 252 14.99 -0.55 12.98
N THR A 253 13.91 0.18 13.21
CA THR A 253 13.52 0.74 14.51
C THR A 253 14.62 1.56 15.21
N PRO A 254 15.34 2.47 14.51
CA PRO A 254 16.46 3.20 15.10
C PRO A 254 16.05 4.02 16.34
N PHE A 255 14.82 4.57 16.36
CA PHE A 255 14.27 5.28 17.51
C PHE A 255 13.22 4.48 18.29
N ALA A 256 13.10 3.18 18.00
CA ALA A 256 12.08 2.29 18.56
C ALA A 256 10.65 2.78 18.37
N GLN A 257 10.32 3.35 17.21
CA GLN A 257 8.97 3.82 16.89
C GLN A 257 8.45 3.15 15.63
N ASN A 258 8.66 1.83 15.46
CA ASN A 258 8.28 1.11 14.24
C ASN A 258 8.78 1.81 12.96
N ASP A 259 9.90 2.49 13.08
CA ASP A 259 10.48 3.36 12.07
C ASP A 259 11.58 2.63 11.29
N LEU A 260 11.92 3.16 10.12
CA LEU A 260 12.90 2.58 9.23
C LEU A 260 13.84 3.67 8.72
N PHE A 261 15.13 3.38 8.72
CA PHE A 261 16.15 4.20 8.12
C PHE A 261 16.97 3.38 7.14
N TYR A 262 17.32 3.94 5.99
CA TYR A 262 18.39 3.38 5.17
C TYR A 262 19.25 4.46 4.52
N ALA A 263 20.51 4.13 4.31
CA ALA A 263 21.47 4.92 3.57
C ALA A 263 22.04 4.06 2.44
N ASN A 264 22.14 4.62 1.24
CA ASN A 264 22.73 3.98 0.08
C ASN A 264 23.85 4.84 -0.49
N LEU A 265 24.98 4.21 -0.79
CA LEU A 265 26.10 4.79 -1.49
C LEU A 265 26.26 4.05 -2.81
N GLY A 266 26.39 4.76 -3.92
CA GLY A 266 26.65 4.18 -5.24
C GLY A 266 27.81 4.90 -5.92
N GLU A 267 28.65 4.15 -6.63
CA GLU A 267 29.83 4.66 -7.33
C GLU A 267 30.14 3.80 -8.55
N ASP A 268 30.67 4.40 -9.61
CA ASP A 268 31.16 3.64 -10.76
C ASP A 268 32.41 2.81 -10.41
N LEU A 269 32.48 1.61 -10.96
CA LEU A 269 33.54 0.64 -10.67
C LEU A 269 34.21 0.16 -11.95
N PHE A 270 35.45 -0.31 -11.80
CA PHE A 270 36.25 -1.00 -12.83
C PHE A 270 36.64 -0.16 -14.06
N GLN A 271 36.25 1.10 -14.14
CA GLN A 271 36.56 2.00 -15.24
C GLN A 271 37.35 3.19 -14.70
N HIS A 272 38.37 3.62 -15.45
CA HIS A 272 39.19 4.78 -15.10
C HIS A 272 39.25 5.70 -16.32
N GLY A 273 38.88 6.97 -16.15
CA GLY A 273 38.86 7.96 -17.23
C GLY A 273 38.32 9.31 -16.76
N PRO A 274 38.24 10.31 -17.66
CA PRO A 274 37.65 11.63 -17.37
C PRO A 274 36.10 11.58 -17.35
N PHE A 275 35.54 10.59 -16.66
CA PHE A 275 34.11 10.38 -16.46
C PHE A 275 33.89 9.62 -15.15
N GLY A 276 32.69 9.75 -14.57
CA GLY A 276 32.32 9.01 -13.36
C GLY A 276 30.91 9.33 -12.89
N ASN A 277 30.40 8.51 -11.96
CA ASN A 277 29.04 8.58 -11.43
C ASN A 277 29.00 8.16 -9.97
N ARG A 278 28.52 9.07 -9.12
CA ARG A 278 28.38 8.84 -7.68
C ARG A 278 26.99 9.24 -7.22
N SER A 279 26.43 8.46 -6.30
CA SER A 279 25.11 8.71 -5.72
C SER A 279 25.10 8.43 -4.22
N HIS A 280 24.32 9.23 -3.51
CA HIS A 280 24.10 9.15 -2.08
C HIS A 280 22.61 9.32 -1.82
N THR A 281 21.98 8.32 -1.20
CA THR A 281 20.57 8.40 -0.84
C THR A 281 20.38 8.11 0.63
N LEU A 282 19.60 8.95 1.32
CA LEU A 282 19.16 8.74 2.69
C LEU A 282 17.64 8.72 2.72
N ASN A 283 17.08 7.79 3.46
CA ASN A 283 15.64 7.66 3.63
C ASN A 283 15.29 7.38 5.09
N TYR A 284 14.23 8.01 5.56
CA TYR A 284 13.64 7.74 6.86
C TYR A 284 12.12 7.67 6.77
N PHE A 285 11.53 6.70 7.46
CA PHE A 285 10.11 6.42 7.48
C PHE A 285 9.60 6.23 8.92
N LEU A 286 8.47 6.84 9.26
CA LEU A 286 7.81 6.74 10.57
C LEU A 286 6.28 6.57 10.41
N PRO A 287 5.68 5.46 10.88
CA PRO A 287 4.23 5.30 10.92
C PRO A 287 3.63 5.93 12.18
N LEU A 288 2.45 6.52 12.04
CA LEU A 288 1.65 7.15 13.10
C LEU A 288 0.16 6.82 12.90
N GLY A 289 -0.22 5.61 13.30
CA GLY A 289 -1.58 5.10 13.14
C GLY A 289 -1.97 5.02 11.67
N TYR A 290 -2.93 5.84 11.26
CA TYR A 290 -3.35 5.96 9.85
C TYR A 290 -2.44 6.84 9.00
N TRP A 291 -1.50 7.56 9.61
CA TRP A 291 -0.57 8.43 8.92
C TRP A 291 0.80 7.78 8.78
N ALA A 292 1.55 8.21 7.79
CA ALA A 292 2.94 7.84 7.64
C ALA A 292 3.74 9.03 7.13
N PHE A 293 4.93 9.21 7.69
CA PHE A 293 5.85 10.28 7.32
C PHE A 293 7.08 9.65 6.70
N SER A 294 7.51 10.19 5.57
CA SER A 294 8.73 9.77 4.92
C SER A 294 9.53 10.98 4.48
N THR A 295 10.85 10.91 4.65
CA THR A 295 11.78 11.90 4.12
C THR A 295 12.84 11.16 3.31
N ASN A 296 13.17 11.72 2.15
CA ASN A 296 14.15 11.16 1.25
C ASN A 296 15.06 12.27 0.76
N TYR A 297 16.35 12.12 1.01
CA TYR A 297 17.40 12.97 0.48
C TYR A 297 18.20 12.18 -0.53
N SER A 298 18.45 12.74 -1.70
CA SER A 298 19.27 12.13 -2.74
C SER A 298 20.19 13.17 -3.33
N ASP A 299 21.47 12.83 -3.44
CA ASP A 299 22.50 13.62 -4.09
C ASP A 299 23.20 12.72 -5.10
N TYR A 300 23.37 13.21 -6.32
CA TYR A 300 24.11 12.48 -7.35
C TYR A 300 24.98 13.46 -8.12
N SER A 301 26.17 13.00 -8.47
CA SER A 301 27.10 13.73 -9.31
C SER A 301 27.59 12.80 -10.40
N TYR A 302 27.68 13.34 -11.61
CA TYR A 302 28.31 12.65 -12.71
C TYR A 302 29.15 13.64 -13.49
N HIS A 303 30.19 13.13 -14.13
CA HIS A 303 30.97 13.91 -15.09
C HIS A 303 31.23 13.05 -16.31
N GLN A 304 31.35 13.72 -17.46
CA GLN A 304 31.58 13.08 -18.74
C GLN A 304 32.66 13.85 -19.48
N ASN A 305 33.40 13.13 -20.30
CA ASN A 305 34.31 13.76 -21.23
C ASN A 305 33.53 14.25 -22.44
N ILE A 306 33.58 15.55 -22.74
CA ILE A 306 33.01 16.13 -23.96
C ILE A 306 34.17 16.42 -24.90
N PRO A 307 34.35 15.64 -25.97
CA PRO A 307 35.34 15.96 -26.99
C PRO A 307 35.04 17.35 -27.58
N ASN A 308 36.07 18.20 -27.72
CA ASN A 308 36.07 19.51 -28.39
C ASN A 308 35.39 20.70 -27.67
N ALA A 309 35.26 20.68 -26.33
CA ALA A 309 34.72 21.85 -25.60
C ALA A 309 35.65 23.10 -25.59
N ASN A 310 36.93 22.95 -25.97
CA ASN A 310 37.97 24.00 -25.89
C ASN A 310 38.59 24.40 -27.24
N GLU A 311 38.05 23.96 -28.37
CA GLU A 311 38.52 24.44 -29.68
C GLU A 311 37.66 25.63 -30.13
N SER A 312 38.11 26.83 -29.73
CA SER A 312 37.66 28.14 -30.24
C SER A 312 38.74 28.79 -31.07
#